data_AF-A0A660R2B6-F1
#
_entry.id   AF-A0A660R2B6-F1
#
_cell.length_a   1.000
_cell.length_b   1.000
_cell.length_c   1.000
_cell.angle_alpha   90.00
_cell.angle_beta   90.00
_cell.angle_gamma   90.00
#
_symmetry.space_group_name_H-M   'P 1'
#
loop_
_entity.id
_entity.type
_entity.pdbx_description
1 polymer ?
#
loop_
_entity_poly.entity_id
_entity_poly.type
_entity_poly.pdbx_seq_one_letter_code
_entity_poly.pdbx_strand_id
1 'polypeptide(L)'
;MSAATSFPSEILGDAGPNCVLTSMNIPPTLVIELVAGLATPSEIFARHSIPPEQIPGLLRSDIFKSMLREAKAEWSGDHNADTRIRAKARIALEELLIPQFAMAQDKCIPAAARNDAVKLFKSLAGMDKTELAGDGGERFVVNITLGNPTSTPETIVIDGGTTHGQASEERGLTADAHV
;
A
#
# COMPACT_ATOMS: atom_id res chain seq x y z
N MET A 1 21.80 -9.16 65.50
CA MET A 1 20.82 -8.92 64.43
C MET A 1 21.55 -8.34 63.23
N SER A 2 21.89 -9.15 62.23
CA SER A 2 21.86 -8.81 60.81
C SER A 2 22.27 -10.05 60.02
N ALA A 3 21.37 -10.56 59.18
CA ALA A 3 21.50 -11.84 58.50
C ALA A 3 22.41 -11.71 57.27
N ALA A 4 23.37 -12.63 57.15
CA ALA A 4 24.16 -12.83 55.94
C ALA A 4 23.30 -13.58 54.91
N THR A 5 22.83 -12.89 53.89
CA THR A 5 22.19 -13.52 52.72
C THR A 5 23.26 -14.03 51.77
N SER A 6 23.61 -15.30 51.98
CA SER A 6 24.35 -16.16 51.06
C SER A 6 23.53 -16.38 49.78
N PHE A 7 23.93 -15.78 48.67
CA PHE A 7 23.38 -16.09 47.36
C PHE A 7 24.09 -17.33 46.77
N PRO A 8 23.37 -18.41 46.43
CA PRO A 8 23.97 -19.56 45.76
C PRO A 8 24.38 -19.19 44.34
N SER A 9 25.66 -19.41 44.02
CA SER A 9 26.27 -19.16 42.70
C SER A 9 26.12 -20.35 41.74
N GLU A 10 25.01 -21.08 41.81
CA GLU A 10 24.77 -22.27 40.97
C GLU A 10 23.57 -22.08 40.06
N ILE A 11 23.76 -21.39 38.95
CA ILE A 11 23.13 -21.74 37.65
C ILE A 11 24.17 -21.43 36.55
N LEU A 12 25.32 -22.11 36.61
CA LEU A 12 26.14 -22.30 35.41
C LEU A 12 25.55 -23.52 34.70
N GLY A 13 24.52 -23.26 33.88
CA GLY A 13 24.02 -24.26 32.94
C GLY A 13 25.14 -24.59 31.97
N ASP A 14 25.66 -25.81 32.12
CA ASP A 14 26.53 -26.52 31.19
C ASP A 14 25.93 -26.48 29.76
N ALA A 15 26.31 -25.47 28.98
CA ALA A 15 26.12 -25.45 27.54
C ALA A 15 27.31 -26.16 26.91
N GLY A 16 27.28 -27.50 26.97
CA GLY A 16 28.27 -28.34 26.32
C GLY A 16 28.39 -28.07 24.81
N PRO A 17 29.54 -28.39 24.18
CA PRO A 17 29.85 -28.09 22.78
C PRO A 17 29.07 -28.90 21.73
N ASN A 18 27.94 -29.49 22.09
CA ASN A 18 27.07 -30.24 21.17
C ASN A 18 25.74 -29.51 21.01
N CYS A 19 25.77 -28.40 20.28
CA CYS A 19 24.56 -27.82 19.71
C CYS A 19 24.08 -28.79 18.61
N VAL A 20 23.21 -29.72 19.00
CA VAL A 20 22.62 -30.74 18.13
C VAL A 20 21.76 -30.03 17.07
N LEU A 21 22.34 -29.77 15.89
CA LEU A 21 21.71 -29.13 14.72
C LEU A 21 20.68 -30.03 14.01
N THR A 22 20.20 -31.11 14.63
CA THR A 22 19.62 -32.23 13.89
C THR A 22 18.12 -32.14 13.63
N SER A 23 17.41 -31.14 14.17
CA SER A 23 16.01 -30.87 13.79
C SER A 23 15.63 -29.41 14.04
N MET A 24 16.30 -28.46 13.39
CA MET A 24 15.77 -27.10 13.32
C MET A 24 14.51 -27.15 12.46
N ASN A 25 13.35 -27.01 13.10
CA ASN A 25 12.10 -26.69 12.41
C ASN A 25 12.24 -25.27 11.88
N ILE A 26 12.72 -25.12 10.64
CA ILE A 26 12.90 -23.81 10.00
C ILE A 26 11.53 -23.38 9.47
N PRO A 27 10.90 -22.34 10.05
CA PRO A 27 9.61 -21.89 9.55
C PRO A 27 9.78 -21.35 8.12
N PRO A 28 8.93 -21.74 7.15
CA PRO A 28 9.03 -21.26 5.77
C PRO A 28 8.85 -19.74 5.67
N THR A 29 8.12 -19.14 6.61
CA THR A 29 7.91 -17.69 6.69
C THR A 29 9.23 -16.92 6.90
N LEU A 30 10.16 -17.46 7.68
CA LEU A 30 11.49 -16.86 7.89
C LEU A 30 12.24 -16.67 6.57
N VAL A 31 12.20 -17.69 5.71
CA VAL A 31 12.93 -17.70 4.44
C VAL A 31 12.31 -16.69 3.48
N ILE A 32 10.98 -16.62 3.42
CA ILE A 32 10.26 -15.66 2.58
C ILE A 32 10.54 -14.23 3.05
N GLU A 33 10.53 -13.95 4.35
CA GLU A 33 10.84 -12.60 4.88
C GLU A 33 12.26 -12.16 4.54
N LEU A 34 13.24 -13.07 4.66
CA LEU A 34 14.64 -12.80 4.30
C LEU A 34 14.81 -12.53 2.80
N VAL A 35 14.13 -13.30 1.94
CA VAL A 35 14.18 -13.13 0.48
C VAL A 35 13.45 -11.86 0.05
N ALA A 36 12.33 -11.54 0.69
CA ALA A 36 11.55 -10.36 0.41
C ALA A 36 12.29 -9.07 0.80
N GLY A 37 13.23 -9.15 1.75
CA GLY A 37 14.06 -8.02 2.17
C GLY A 37 13.25 -6.92 2.85
N LEU A 38 12.18 -7.31 3.58
CA LEU A 38 11.24 -6.37 4.20
C LEU A 38 11.77 -5.76 5.51
N ALA A 39 12.76 -6.40 6.14
CA ALA A 39 13.38 -5.96 7.38
C ALA A 39 14.85 -6.38 7.40
N THR A 40 15.64 -5.88 8.35
CA THR A 40 17.03 -6.31 8.48
C THR A 40 17.09 -7.78 8.91
N PRO A 41 18.09 -8.56 8.46
CA PRO A 41 18.20 -9.97 8.86
C PRO A 41 18.19 -10.16 10.37
N SER A 42 18.82 -9.24 11.12
CA SER A 42 18.85 -9.28 12.59
C SER A 42 17.45 -9.19 13.21
N GLU A 43 16.59 -8.29 12.71
CA GLU A 43 15.22 -8.14 13.20
C GLU A 43 14.36 -9.36 12.87
N ILE A 44 14.56 -9.92 11.68
CA ILE A 44 13.86 -11.12 11.23
C ILE A 44 14.23 -12.31 12.13
N PHE A 45 15.53 -12.55 12.37
CA PHE A 45 15.97 -13.62 13.27
C PHE A 45 15.47 -13.43 14.71
N ALA A 46 15.46 -12.19 15.21
CA ALA A 46 14.91 -11.88 16.53
C ALA A 46 13.41 -12.19 16.63
N ARG A 47 12.62 -11.86 15.60
CA ARG A 47 11.17 -12.15 15.53
C ARG A 47 10.87 -13.65 15.54
N HIS A 48 11.75 -14.44 14.94
CA HIS A 48 11.66 -15.90 14.91
C HIS A 48 12.31 -16.58 16.13
N SER A 49 12.70 -15.81 17.15
CA SER A 49 13.34 -16.32 18.37
C SER A 49 14.61 -17.13 18.11
N ILE A 50 15.36 -16.79 17.05
CA ILE A 50 16.62 -17.44 16.69
C ILE A 50 17.77 -16.67 17.36
N PRO A 51 18.49 -17.27 18.31
CA PRO A 51 19.58 -16.59 18.99
C PRO A 51 20.77 -16.39 18.04
N PRO A 52 21.56 -15.32 18.22
CA PRO A 52 22.62 -14.92 17.29
C PRO A 52 23.71 -15.98 17.15
N GLU A 53 23.99 -16.78 18.20
CA GLU A 53 24.93 -17.91 18.15
C GLU A 53 24.51 -19.02 17.17
N GLN A 54 23.22 -19.17 16.87
CA GLN A 54 22.72 -20.24 15.98
C GLN A 54 22.70 -19.82 14.51
N ILE A 55 22.74 -18.52 14.22
CA ILE A 55 22.67 -17.98 12.85
C ILE A 55 23.79 -18.54 11.96
N PRO A 56 25.08 -18.60 12.38
CA PRO A 56 26.14 -19.15 11.54
C PRO A 56 25.94 -20.63 11.19
N GLY A 57 25.36 -21.41 12.13
CA GLY A 57 25.02 -22.82 11.90
C GLY A 57 23.89 -22.96 10.88
N LEU A 58 22.84 -22.14 11.02
CA LEU A 58 21.70 -22.12 10.11
C LEU A 58 22.12 -21.73 8.68
N LEU A 59 22.97 -20.70 8.54
CA LEU A 59 23.48 -20.25 7.23
C LEU A 59 24.37 -21.30 6.54
N ARG A 60 25.02 -22.18 7.30
CA ARG A 60 25.82 -23.27 6.77
C ARG A 60 24.99 -24.49 6.35
N SER A 61 23.78 -24.63 6.87
CA SER A 61 22.87 -25.74 6.54
C SER A 61 22.49 -25.75 5.06
N ASP A 62 22.67 -26.89 4.40
CA ASP A 62 22.31 -27.04 2.98
C ASP A 62 20.79 -27.03 2.76
N ILE A 63 20.01 -27.48 3.75
CA ILE A 63 18.55 -27.41 3.73
C ILE A 63 18.10 -25.95 3.69
N PHE A 64 18.66 -25.11 4.57
CA PHE A 64 18.32 -23.69 4.62
C PHE A 64 18.70 -22.98 3.32
N LYS A 65 19.90 -23.26 2.77
CA LYS A 65 20.32 -22.71 1.46
C LYS A 65 19.41 -23.16 0.33
N SER A 66 18.92 -24.41 0.36
CA SER A 66 17.97 -24.92 -0.64
C SER A 66 16.66 -24.17 -0.57
N MET A 67 16.07 -24.06 0.62
CA MET A 67 14.82 -23.31 0.83
C MET A 67 14.97 -21.84 0.40
N LEU A 68 16.10 -21.21 0.73
CA LEU A 68 16.36 -19.81 0.38
C LEU A 68 16.51 -19.61 -1.13
N ARG A 69 17.08 -20.59 -1.84
CA ARG A 69 17.18 -20.57 -3.29
C ARG A 69 15.82 -20.74 -3.95
N GLU A 70 15.01 -21.68 -3.46
CA GLU A 70 13.66 -21.95 -3.95
C GLU A 70 12.75 -20.74 -3.74
N ALA A 71 12.69 -20.22 -2.51
CA ALA A 71 11.95 -19.01 -2.18
C ALA A 71 12.44 -17.80 -2.99
N LYS A 72 13.75 -17.68 -3.24
CA LYS A 72 14.28 -16.62 -4.12
C LYS A 72 13.83 -16.78 -5.56
N ALA A 73 13.84 -18.00 -6.11
CA ALA A 73 13.37 -18.26 -7.45
C ALA A 73 11.88 -17.92 -7.58
N GLU A 74 11.06 -18.38 -6.64
CA GLU A 74 9.62 -18.12 -6.58
C GLU A 74 9.31 -16.63 -6.40
N TRP A 75 10.02 -15.94 -5.51
CA TRP A 75 9.87 -14.49 -5.32
C TRP A 75 10.31 -13.71 -6.56
N SER A 76 11.38 -14.15 -7.23
CA SER A 76 11.86 -13.50 -8.46
C SER A 76 10.99 -13.76 -9.69
N GLY A 77 10.11 -14.76 -9.65
CA GLY A 77 9.26 -15.13 -10.78
C GLY A 77 8.16 -14.11 -11.08
N ASP A 78 7.85 -13.92 -12.37
CA ASP A 78 6.93 -12.89 -12.86
C ASP A 78 5.50 -13.00 -12.30
N HIS A 79 5.05 -14.21 -11.97
CA HIS A 79 3.74 -14.47 -11.35
C HIS A 79 3.52 -13.77 -9.99
N ASN A 80 4.60 -13.38 -9.29
CA ASN A 80 4.55 -12.77 -7.96
C ASN A 80 4.90 -11.27 -8.00
N ALA A 81 5.01 -10.69 -9.20
CA ALA A 81 5.38 -9.29 -9.38
C ALA A 81 4.41 -8.33 -8.67
N ASP A 82 3.10 -8.58 -8.77
CA ASP A 82 2.10 -7.71 -8.17
C ASP A 82 2.16 -7.71 -6.63
N THR A 83 2.25 -8.88 -6.00
CA THR A 83 2.43 -9.00 -4.54
C THR A 83 3.71 -8.29 -4.07
N ARG A 84 4.79 -8.41 -4.84
CA ARG A 84 6.06 -7.73 -4.57
C ARG A 84 5.98 -6.22 -4.69
N ILE A 85 5.32 -5.74 -5.74
CA ILE A 85 5.10 -4.30 -5.95
C ILE A 85 4.27 -3.76 -4.79
N ARG A 86 3.18 -4.44 -4.42
CA ARG A 86 2.34 -4.02 -3.28
C ARG A 86 3.12 -4.01 -1.96
N ALA A 87 3.92 -5.02 -1.68
CA ALA A 87 4.75 -5.07 -0.47
C ALA A 87 5.79 -3.94 -0.43
N LYS A 88 6.51 -3.72 -1.53
CA LYS A 88 7.49 -2.63 -1.65
C LYS A 88 6.84 -1.25 -1.59
N ALA A 89 5.68 -1.09 -2.21
CA ALA A 89 4.93 0.17 -2.18
C ALA A 89 4.51 0.52 -0.76
N ARG A 90 4.12 -0.46 0.07
CA ARG A 90 3.80 -0.23 1.49
C ARG A 90 5.01 0.27 2.27
N ILE A 91 6.16 -0.38 2.13
CA ILE A 91 7.41 0.04 2.81
C ILE A 91 7.82 1.44 2.35
N ALA A 92 7.85 1.67 1.03
CA ALA A 92 8.19 2.98 0.48
C ALA A 92 7.22 4.07 0.97
N LEU A 93 5.94 3.74 1.11
CA LEU A 93 4.96 4.67 1.65
C LEU A 93 5.20 4.98 3.13
N GLU A 94 5.55 3.99 3.95
CA GLU A 94 5.92 4.19 5.37
C GLU A 94 7.14 5.10 5.51
N GLU A 95 8.18 4.90 4.69
CA GLU A 95 9.38 5.76 4.67
C GLU A 95 9.05 7.20 4.25
N LEU A 96 8.07 7.37 3.36
CA LEU A 96 7.62 8.68 2.89
C LEU A 96 6.73 9.44 3.89
N LEU A 97 6.22 8.81 4.95
CA LEU A 97 5.32 9.48 5.91
C LEU A 97 6.01 10.65 6.61
N ILE A 98 7.23 10.47 7.11
CA ILE A 98 7.92 11.52 7.87
C ILE A 98 8.25 12.74 6.98
N PRO A 99 8.84 12.57 5.77
CA PRO A 99 9.06 13.69 4.86
C PRO A 99 7.75 14.38 4.43
N GLN A 100 6.68 13.63 4.15
CA GLN A 100 5.41 14.23 3.75
C GLN A 100 4.73 15.00 4.87
N PHE A 101 4.90 14.56 6.11
CA PHE A 101 4.40 15.29 7.26
C PHE A 101 5.14 16.61 7.44
N ALA A 102 6.48 16.62 7.27
CA ALA A 102 7.27 17.84 7.27
C ALA A 102 6.83 18.80 6.14
N MET A 103 6.57 18.27 4.94
CA MET A 103 6.07 19.04 3.80
C MET A 103 4.71 19.70 4.10
N ALA A 104 3.79 18.98 4.76
CA ALA A 104 2.48 19.51 5.11
C ALA A 104 2.55 20.70 6.09
N GLN A 105 3.57 20.75 6.94
CA GLN A 105 3.75 21.81 7.94
C GLN A 105 4.56 23.00 7.44
N ASP A 106 5.36 22.82 6.38
CA ASP A 106 6.21 23.88 5.86
C ASP A 106 5.39 25.04 5.27
N LYS A 107 5.62 26.26 5.75
CA LYS A 107 4.93 27.46 5.26
C LYS A 107 5.47 27.97 3.93
N CYS A 108 6.66 27.54 3.53
CA CYS A 108 7.33 27.95 2.32
C CYS A 108 6.83 27.19 1.08
N ILE A 109 6.19 26.03 1.28
CA ILE A 109 5.68 25.19 0.21
C ILE A 109 4.29 25.68 -0.24
N PRO A 110 3.98 25.71 -1.55
CA PRO A 110 2.67 26.11 -2.05
C PRO A 110 1.53 25.37 -1.37
N ALA A 111 0.46 26.09 -1.03
CA ALA A 111 -0.68 25.54 -0.28
C ALA A 111 -1.30 24.29 -0.92
N ALA A 112 -1.31 24.21 -2.25
CA ALA A 112 -1.78 23.04 -2.99
C ALA A 112 -1.00 21.77 -2.64
N ALA A 113 0.34 21.83 -2.67
CA ALA A 113 1.19 20.66 -2.38
C ALA A 113 1.06 20.21 -0.90
N ARG A 114 0.89 21.16 0.04
CA ARG A 114 0.62 20.82 1.44
C ARG A 114 -0.71 20.11 1.61
N ASN A 115 -1.74 20.59 0.93
CA ASN A 115 -3.06 19.96 0.97
C ASN A 115 -3.03 18.54 0.39
N ASP A 116 -2.22 18.28 -0.64
CA ASP A 116 -2.08 16.93 -1.19
C ASP A 116 -1.37 15.98 -0.22
N ALA A 117 -0.34 16.45 0.50
CA ALA A 117 0.25 15.69 1.60
C ALA A 117 -0.78 15.37 2.70
N VAL A 118 -1.61 16.34 3.09
CA VAL A 118 -2.70 16.12 4.07
C VAL A 118 -3.74 15.11 3.56
N LYS A 119 -4.11 15.15 2.27
CA LYS A 119 -5.01 14.16 1.65
C LYS A 119 -4.42 12.75 1.71
N LEU A 120 -3.12 12.59 1.46
CA LEU A 120 -2.44 11.30 1.58
C LEU A 120 -2.60 10.72 3.00
N PHE A 121 -2.39 11.53 4.04
CA PHE A 121 -2.60 11.09 5.42
C PHE A 121 -4.07 10.76 5.73
N LYS A 122 -5.02 11.55 5.21
CA LYS A 122 -6.46 11.28 5.34
C LYS A 122 -6.84 9.93 4.73
N SER A 123 -6.31 9.63 3.54
CA SER A 123 -6.51 8.35 2.84
C SER A 123 -5.93 7.18 3.63
N LEU A 124 -4.69 7.33 4.14
CA LEU A 124 -4.04 6.30 4.95
C LEU A 124 -4.72 6.04 6.30
N ALA A 125 -5.24 7.08 6.95
CA ALA A 125 -6.00 6.96 8.18
C ALA A 125 -7.40 6.35 7.97
N GLY A 126 -7.77 6.02 6.72
CA GLY A 126 -9.10 5.50 6.38
C GLY A 126 -10.22 6.54 6.52
N MET A 127 -9.87 7.82 6.71
CA MET A 127 -10.81 8.93 6.83
C MET A 127 -11.37 9.38 5.47
N ASP A 128 -10.85 8.82 4.38
CA ASP A 128 -11.28 9.10 3.00
C ASP A 128 -12.27 8.06 2.46
N LYS A 129 -12.80 7.20 3.34
CA LYS A 129 -14.00 6.40 3.05
C LYS A 129 -15.21 7.33 2.96
N THR A 130 -15.27 8.11 1.89
CA THR A 130 -16.56 8.37 1.27
C THR A 130 -16.97 7.02 0.73
N GLU A 131 -17.88 6.33 1.41
CA GLU A 131 -18.62 5.26 0.75
C GLU A 131 -19.08 5.87 -0.57
N LEU A 132 -18.59 5.35 -1.68
CA LEU A 132 -19.25 5.53 -2.97
C LEU A 132 -20.62 4.91 -2.77
N ALA A 133 -21.54 5.70 -2.23
CA ALA A 133 -22.95 5.44 -2.27
C ALA A 133 -23.25 5.20 -3.74
N GLY A 134 -23.49 3.93 -4.08
CA GLY A 134 -23.99 3.56 -5.37
C GLY A 134 -25.34 4.24 -5.53
N ASP A 135 -25.40 5.27 -6.37
CA ASP A 135 -26.59 5.66 -7.09
C ASP A 135 -26.22 6.53 -8.31
N GLY A 136 -26.87 6.26 -9.45
CA GLY A 136 -27.07 7.28 -10.47
C GLY A 136 -26.15 7.31 -11.70
N GLY A 137 -26.13 6.22 -12.47
CA GLY A 137 -25.96 6.26 -13.94
C GLY A 137 -24.55 6.54 -14.47
N GLU A 138 -24.14 5.74 -15.46
CA GLU A 138 -22.92 5.95 -16.23
C GLU A 138 -23.01 7.29 -17.00
N ARG A 139 -22.50 8.37 -16.39
CA ARG A 139 -22.40 9.67 -17.04
C ARG A 139 -21.15 9.67 -17.90
N PHE A 140 -21.31 9.39 -19.19
CA PHE A 140 -20.24 9.54 -20.17
C PHE A 140 -20.01 11.04 -20.41
N VAL A 141 -18.89 11.59 -19.94
CA VAL A 141 -18.50 12.99 -20.21
C VAL A 141 -17.66 13.01 -21.48
N VAL A 142 -18.25 13.47 -22.60
CA VAL A 142 -17.51 13.68 -23.85
C VAL A 142 -17.00 15.11 -23.90
N ASN A 143 -15.69 15.29 -23.72
CA ASN A 143 -15.03 16.56 -23.98
C ASN A 143 -14.68 16.66 -25.48
N ILE A 144 -15.59 17.21 -26.29
CA ILE A 144 -15.30 17.51 -27.70
C ILE A 144 -14.71 18.92 -27.79
N THR A 145 -13.41 19.01 -28.05
CA THR A 145 -12.75 20.28 -28.35
C THR A 145 -12.85 20.55 -29.85
N LEU A 146 -13.81 21.38 -30.26
CA LEU A 146 -13.92 21.85 -31.63
C LEU A 146 -13.00 23.06 -31.80
N GLY A 147 -11.90 22.86 -32.55
CA GLY A 147 -10.94 23.92 -32.81
C GLY A 147 -11.53 25.01 -33.72
N ASN A 148 -11.83 26.17 -33.14
CA ASN A 148 -11.90 27.44 -33.86
C ASN A 148 -11.22 28.52 -33.00
N PRO A 149 -10.19 29.23 -33.49
CA PRO A 149 -9.23 29.96 -32.64
C PRO A 149 -9.74 31.26 -31.99
N THR A 150 -11.05 31.57 -32.00
CA THR A 150 -11.53 32.92 -31.63
C THR A 150 -12.77 32.96 -30.73
N SER A 151 -13.18 31.85 -30.09
CA SER A 151 -14.25 31.92 -29.08
C SER A 151 -13.92 31.08 -27.86
N THR A 152 -14.11 31.67 -26.69
CA THR A 152 -13.95 31.04 -25.37
C THR A 152 -14.71 29.71 -25.31
N PRO A 153 -14.11 28.64 -24.74
CA PRO A 153 -14.74 27.33 -24.71
C PRO A 153 -16.01 27.38 -23.85
N GLU A 154 -17.15 27.10 -24.48
CA GLU A 154 -18.43 26.98 -23.79
C GLU A 154 -18.63 25.50 -23.43
N THR A 155 -18.76 25.21 -22.13
CA THR A 155 -19.03 23.86 -21.65
C THR A 155 -20.50 23.53 -21.86
N ILE A 156 -20.81 22.69 -22.84
CA ILE A 156 -22.17 22.19 -23.07
C ILE A 156 -22.34 20.90 -22.28
N VAL A 157 -23.19 20.93 -21.24
CA VAL A 157 -23.65 19.74 -20.52
C VAL A 157 -24.94 19.27 -21.19
N ILE A 158 -24.91 18.09 -21.82
CA ILE A 158 -26.10 17.49 -22.45
C ILE A 158 -26.70 16.50 -21.46
N ASP A 159 -27.83 16.86 -20.86
CA ASP A 159 -28.64 15.94 -20.05
C ASP A 159 -29.45 15.02 -20.97
N GLY A 160 -29.11 13.72 -20.96
CA GLY A 160 -29.83 12.68 -21.69
C GLY A 160 -31.18 12.36 -21.05
N GLY A 161 -32.14 13.27 -21.16
CA GLY A 161 -33.54 12.98 -20.85
C GLY A 161 -34.13 12.06 -21.92
N THR A 162 -34.36 10.79 -21.59
CA THR A 162 -35.16 9.89 -22.44
C THR A 162 -36.62 10.34 -22.42
N THR A 163 -36.98 11.34 -23.22
CA THR A 163 -38.38 11.69 -23.49
C THR A 163 -38.95 10.69 -24.48
N HIS A 164 -39.80 9.77 -23.98
CA HIS A 164 -40.76 9.06 -24.83
C HIS A 164 -41.61 10.08 -25.58
N GLY A 165 -41.60 10.01 -26.92
CA GLY A 165 -42.34 10.92 -27.77
C GLY A 165 -43.84 10.88 -27.49
N GLN A 166 -44.40 12.00 -27.07
CA GLN A 166 -45.79 12.33 -27.33
C GLN A 166 -45.84 13.36 -28.44
N ALA A 167 -46.26 12.91 -29.62
CA ALA A 167 -46.68 13.79 -30.71
C ALA A 167 -47.88 14.61 -30.23
N SER A 168 -47.70 15.92 -30.10
CA SER A 168 -48.80 16.88 -29.98
C SER A 168 -48.90 17.64 -31.28
N GLU A 169 -50.02 17.40 -31.96
CA GLU A 169 -50.44 17.89 -33.26
C GLU A 169 -50.55 19.43 -33.29
N GLU A 170 -50.05 20.02 -34.37
CA GLU A 170 -50.01 21.45 -34.62
C GLU A 170 -51.42 22.06 -34.74
N ARG A 171 -51.68 23.15 -34.01
CA ARG A 171 -52.65 24.18 -34.43
C ARG A 171 -51.97 25.55 -34.37
N GLY A 172 -51.24 25.85 -35.44
CA GLY A 172 -50.71 27.18 -35.74
C GLY A 172 -51.82 28.09 -36.25
N LEU A 173 -52.29 28.96 -35.36
CA LEU A 173 -53.01 30.19 -35.64
C LEU A 173 -52.07 31.15 -36.40
N THR A 174 -52.45 31.61 -37.61
CA THR A 174 -51.75 32.72 -38.27
C THR A 174 -52.67 33.94 -38.35
N ALA A 175 -52.14 35.04 -37.83
CA ALA A 175 -52.75 36.34 -37.75
C ALA A 175 -52.52 37.16 -39.03
N ASP A 176 -53.43 38.11 -39.25
CA ASP A 176 -53.23 39.45 -39.79
C ASP A 176 -52.32 39.62 -41.01
N ALA A 177 -52.96 39.90 -42.16
CA ALA A 177 -52.35 40.62 -43.26
C ALA A 177 -53.16 41.90 -43.54
N HIS A 178 -52.46 43.04 -43.47
CA HIS A 178 -52.85 44.35 -43.98
C HIS A 178 -53.52 44.29 -45.36
N VAL A 179 -54.66 44.99 -45.53
CA VAL A 179 -54.84 46.22 -46.32
C VAL A 179 -56.05 46.98 -45.76
#